data_AF-A0A2T3J5G3-F1
#
_entry.id   AF-A0A2T3J5G3-F1
#
_cell.length_a   1.000
_cell.length_b   1.000
_cell.length_c   1.000
_cell.angle_alpha   90.00
_cell.angle_beta   90.00
_cell.angle_gamma   90.00
#
_symmetry.space_group_name_H-M   'P 1'
#
loop_
_entity.id
_entity.type
_entity.pdbx_description
1 polymer ?
#
loop_
_entity_poly.entity_id
_entity_poly.type
_entity_poly.pdbx_seq_one_letter_code
_entity_poly.pdbx_strand_id
1 'polypeptide(L)'
;VQQFADTHGIEVLGISLDGKQLASIHQNRDNGNHIQVPFSPALVLVNPNTQEMKPLAYGFIAQEDLLGRFLNVATDFAPDF
;
A
#
# COMPACT_ATOMS: atom_id res chain seq x y z
N VAL A 1 -6.05 2.48 6.75
CA VAL A 1 -4.76 2.72 6.08
C VAL A 1 -4.13 4.04 6.48
N GLN A 2 -4.71 5.21 6.20
CA GLN A 2 -4.09 6.49 6.59
C GLN A 2 -3.73 6.57 8.08
N GLN A 3 -4.69 6.26 8.96
CA GLN A 3 -4.44 6.22 10.41
C GLN A 3 -3.30 5.27 10.81
N PHE A 4 -3.19 4.11 10.15
CA PHE A 4 -2.09 3.17 10.38
C PHE A 4 -0.76 3.79 9.94
N ALA A 5 -0.74 4.42 8.77
CA ALA A 5 0.42 5.12 8.24
C ALA A 5 0.89 6.24 9.18
N ASP A 6 -0.05 7.06 9.67
CA ASP A 6 0.23 8.13 10.64
C ASP A 6 0.78 7.57 11.97
N THR A 7 0.20 6.47 12.46
CA THR A 7 0.61 5.82 13.72
C THR A 7 2.01 5.26 13.67
N HIS A 8 2.41 4.72 12.50
CA HIS A 8 3.69 4.03 12.32
C HIS A 8 4.74 4.87 11.57
N GLY A 9 4.45 6.13 11.24
CA GLY A 9 5.37 7.01 10.52
C GLY A 9 5.68 6.55 9.10
N ILE A 10 4.74 5.87 8.45
CA ILE A 10 4.87 5.37 7.07
C ILE A 10 4.21 6.37 6.14
N GLU A 11 4.86 6.71 5.03
CA GLU A 11 4.22 7.50 3.98
C GLU A 11 3.24 6.64 3.19
N VAL A 12 2.04 7.17 2.95
CA VAL A 12 1.04 6.54 2.09
C VAL A 12 0.62 7.49 0.99
N LEU A 13 0.59 6.96 -0.23
CA LEU A 13 0.18 7.68 -1.42
C LEU A 13 -1.07 7.01 -2.00
N GLY A 14 -2.17 7.75 -2.04
CA GLY A 14 -3.40 7.33 -2.71
C GLY A 14 -3.23 7.45 -4.22
N ILE A 15 -3.31 6.33 -4.94
CA ILE A 15 -3.29 6.32 -6.40
C ILE A 15 -4.71 6.09 -6.90
N SER A 16 -5.25 7.07 -7.62
CA SER A 16 -6.58 6.95 -8.22
C SER A 16 -6.51 6.32 -9.61
N LEU A 17 -7.29 5.26 -9.83
CA LEU A 17 -7.44 4.63 -11.14
C LEU A 17 -8.58 5.22 -11.97
N ASP A 18 -9.53 5.91 -11.34
CA ASP A 18 -10.70 6.51 -11.98
C ASP A 18 -10.71 8.05 -11.92
N GLY A 19 -9.59 8.64 -11.52
CA GLY A 19 -9.41 10.09 -11.37
C GLY A 19 -10.06 10.70 -10.14
N LYS A 20 -10.75 9.92 -9.29
CA LYS A 20 -11.33 10.42 -8.04
C LYS A 20 -10.32 10.37 -6.90
N GLN A 21 -10.25 11.44 -6.11
CA GLN A 21 -9.40 11.46 -4.93
C GLN A 21 -9.95 10.56 -3.82
N LEU A 22 -9.05 9.87 -3.11
CA LEU A 22 -9.39 9.15 -1.91
C LEU A 22 -9.40 10.12 -0.73
N ALA A 23 -10.59 10.59 -0.34
CA ALA A 23 -10.77 11.61 0.69
C ALA A 23 -10.17 11.23 2.06
N SER A 24 -10.01 9.94 2.33
CA SER A 24 -9.43 9.41 3.57
C SER A 24 -7.90 9.33 3.54
N ILE A 25 -7.24 9.70 2.44
CA ILE A 25 -5.79 9.68 2.28
C ILE A 25 -5.28 11.13 2.17
N HIS A 26 -4.21 11.45 2.90
CA HIS A 26 -3.65 12.81 2.95
C HIS A 26 -3.00 13.22 1.62
N GLN A 27 -2.33 12.29 0.95
CA GLN A 27 -1.66 12.53 -0.33
C GLN A 27 -2.29 11.68 -1.42
N ASN A 28 -2.78 12.32 -2.48
CA ASN A 28 -3.37 11.64 -3.63
C ASN A 28 -2.67 12.04 -4.92
N ARG A 29 -2.55 11.09 -5.85
CA ARG A 29 -2.11 11.33 -7.23
C ARG A 29 -3.00 10.56 -8.19
N ASP A 30 -3.19 11.16 -9.36
CA ASP A 30 -3.75 10.44 -10.50
C ASP A 30 -2.75 9.39 -10.97
N ASN A 31 -3.23 8.20 -11.34
CA ASN A 31 -2.37 7.13 -11.81
C ASN A 31 -1.68 7.45 -13.13
N GLY A 32 -2.29 8.25 -14.02
CA GLY A 32 -1.76 8.55 -15.35
C GLY A 32 -1.46 7.31 -16.19
N ASN A 33 -2.10 6.17 -15.90
CA ASN A 33 -1.83 4.83 -16.45
C ASN A 33 -0.42 4.27 -16.16
N HIS A 34 0.28 4.76 -15.14
CA HIS A 34 1.63 4.30 -14.79
C HIS A 34 1.64 3.01 -13.97
N ILE A 35 0.66 2.80 -13.10
CA ILE A 35 0.56 1.61 -12.25
C ILE A 35 -0.62 0.76 -12.73
N GLN A 36 -0.34 -0.52 -12.99
CA GLN A 36 -1.36 -1.53 -13.28
C GLN A 36 -1.32 -2.58 -12.17
N VAL A 37 -2.43 -2.69 -11.45
CA VAL A 37 -2.65 -3.76 -10.47
C VAL A 37 -3.71 -4.71 -11.01
N PRO A 38 -3.58 -6.03 -10.79
CA PRO A 38 -4.53 -7.00 -11.32
C PRO A 38 -5.92 -6.87 -10.71
N PHE A 39 -6.02 -6.36 -9.48
CA PHE A 39 -7.28 -6.17 -8.76
C PHE A 39 -7.25 -4.86 -7.95
N SER A 40 -8.39 -4.18 -7.86
CA SER A 40 -8.57 -2.95 -7.07
C SER A 40 -9.73 -3.13 -6.08
N PRO A 41 -9.66 -2.59 -4.85
CA PRO A 41 -8.56 -1.82 -4.27
C PRO A 41 -7.35 -2.69 -3.91
N ALA A 42 -6.14 -2.12 -4.00
CA ALA A 42 -4.88 -2.79 -3.66
C ALA A 42 -3.97 -1.89 -2.81
N LEU A 43 -3.17 -2.53 -1.96
CA LEU A 43 -2.05 -1.92 -1.26
C LEU A 43 -0.77 -2.51 -1.80
N VAL A 44 0.15 -1.64 -2.19
CA VAL A 44 1.41 -2.01 -2.83
C VAL A 44 2.54 -1.30 -2.10
N LEU A 45 3.57 -2.06 -1.75
CA LEU A 45 4.83 -1.53 -1.27
C LEU A 45 5.72 -1.19 -2.46
N VAL A 46 6.29 0.01 -2.43
CA VAL A 46 7.19 0.50 -3.48
C VAL A 46 8.55 0.76 -2.86
N ASN A 47 9.60 0.17 -3.40
CA ASN A 47 10.96 0.57 -3.09
C ASN A 47 11.34 1.75 -4.01
N PRO A 48 11.53 2.98 -3.49
CA PRO A 48 11.77 4.16 -4.33
C PRO A 48 13.13 4.11 -5.04
N ASN A 49 14.09 3.33 -4.54
CA ASN A 49 15.44 3.23 -5.12
C ASN A 49 15.46 2.23 -6.29
N THR A 50 14.81 1.08 -6.14
CA THR A 50 14.79 0.02 -7.17
C THR A 50 13.55 0.07 -8.06
N GLN A 51 12.54 0.86 -7.69
CA GLN A 51 11.21 0.92 -8.30
C GLN A 51 10.43 -0.40 -8.25
N GLU A 52 10.89 -1.36 -7.43
CA GLU A 52 10.21 -2.62 -7.24
C GLU A 52 8.88 -2.41 -6.52
N MET A 53 7.82 -3.04 -7.04
CA MET A 53 6.48 -3.00 -6.49
C MET A 53 6.10 -4.40 -5.99
N LYS A 54 5.85 -4.54 -4.69
CA LYS A 54 5.38 -5.79 -4.07
C LYS A 54 3.94 -5.61 -3.56
N PRO A 55 2.97 -6.45 -3.96
CA PRO A 55 1.61 -6.35 -3.44
C PRO A 55 1.59 -6.75 -1.96
N LEU A 56 1.03 -5.88 -1.13
CA LEU A 56 0.87 -6.12 0.30
C LEU A 56 -0.49 -6.76 0.59
N ALA A 57 -1.56 -6.20 0.00
CA ALA A 57 -2.92 -6.70 0.19
C ALA A 57 -3.84 -6.32 -0.98
N TYR A 58 -4.89 -7.09 -1.15
CA TYR A 58 -6.01 -6.80 -2.05
C TYR A 58 -7.31 -6.76 -1.25
N GLY A 59 -8.22 -5.86 -1.63
CA GLY A 59 -9.50 -5.69 -0.95
C GLY A 59 -9.42 -4.91 0.36
N PHE A 60 -10.47 -5.03 1.17
CA PHE A 60 -10.54 -4.41 2.50
C PHE A 60 -9.75 -5.24 3.52
N ILE A 61 -9.02 -4.56 4.40
CA ILE A 61 -8.14 -5.20 5.39
C ILE A 61 -8.21 -4.47 6.73
N ALA A 62 -8.21 -5.24 7.82
CA ALA A 62 -8.16 -4.70 9.18
C ALA A 62 -6.78 -4.10 9.51
N GLN A 63 -6.71 -3.19 10.49
CA GLN A 63 -5.43 -2.56 10.87
C GLN A 63 -4.43 -3.56 11.47
N GLU A 64 -4.91 -4.52 12.25
CA GLU A 64 -4.08 -5.58 12.85
C GLU A 64 -3.46 -6.49 11.78
N ASP A 65 -4.23 -6.84 10.74
CA ASP A 65 -3.75 -7.64 9.61
C ASP A 65 -2.72 -6.87 8.75
N LEU A 66 -2.81 -5.54 8.71
CA LEU A 66 -1.83 -4.71 7.99
C LEU A 66 -0.45 -4.84 8.61
N LEU A 67 -0.33 -4.76 9.94
CA LEU A 67 0.95 -4.86 10.63
C LEU A 67 1.66 -6.17 10.32
N GLY A 68 0.95 -7.30 10.41
CA GLY A 68 1.48 -8.61 10.08
C GLY A 68 1.98 -8.71 8.64
N ARG A 69 1.26 -8.10 7.69
CA ARG A 69 1.71 -8.06 6.29
C ARG A 69 2.94 -7.19 6.07
N PHE A 70 3.02 -6.03 6.72
CA PHE A 70 4.22 -5.18 6.65
C PHE A 70 5.44 -5.89 7.23
N LEU A 71 5.30 -6.56 8.38
CA LEU A 71 6.35 -7.37 8.98
C LEU A 71 6.82 -8.46 8.01
N ASN A 72 5.89 -9.21 7.42
CA ASN A 72 6.21 -10.26 6.47
C ASN A 72 7.01 -9.73 5.28
N VAL A 73 6.68 -8.56 4.72
CA VAL A 73 7.46 -8.03 3.58
C VAL A 73 8.83 -7.52 4.03
N ALA A 74 8.94 -6.91 5.21
CA ALA A 74 10.21 -6.43 5.76
C ALA A 74 11.18 -7.58 6.06
N THR A 75 10.68 -8.77 6.38
CA THR A 75 11.47 -9.99 6.57
C THR A 75 11.60 -10.83 5.29
N ASP A 76 11.23 -10.29 4.13
CA ASP A 76 11.22 -10.98 2.83
C ASP A 76 10.43 -12.30 2.83
N PHE A 77 9.29 -12.28 3.51
CA PHE A 77 8.40 -13.41 3.78
C PHE A 77 9.09 -14.56 4.51
N ALA A 78 10.19 -14.30 5.22
CA ALA A 78 10.84 -15.32 6.04
C ALA A 78 9.81 -15.88 7.04
N PRO A 79 9.53 -17.18 7.01
CA PRO A 79 8.68 -17.79 8.01
C PRO A 79 9.42 -17.73 9.35
N ASP A 80 8.80 -17.11 10.36
CA ASP A 80 9.23 -17.24 11.75
C ASP A 80 8.86 -18.65 12.23
N PHE A 81 9.69 -19.67 11.95
CA PHE A 81 9.65 -21.01 12.54
C PHE A 81 11.02 -21.68 12.56
#